data_AF-A0A8T5MYD9-F1
#
_entry.id   AF-A0A8T5MYD9-F1
#
_cell.length_a   1.000
_cell.length_b   1.000
_cell.length_c   1.000
_cell.angle_alpha   90.00
_cell.angle_beta   90.00
_cell.angle_gamma   90.00
#
_symmetry.space_group_name_H-M   'P 1'
#
loop_
_entity.id
_entity.type
_entity.pdbx_description
1 polymer ?
#
loop_
_entity_poly.entity_id
_entity_poly.type
_entity_poly.pdbx_seq_one_letter_code
_entity_poly.pdbx_strand_id
1 'polypeptide(L)'
;MTYKIQRNKDVEKIVSEVRARNNFRGKISVKEKYDAPCFSGVIKKLENIESTYNPDYPLHEIGPGYSREKSFNSAFESVLEHEVTHKKDGKGRGFPQTEDYDLERVLTPVANVLKSKGLPNVAIGNQGHTLYTYFANLVSDFGVNNIVCDNRGSEGLFLVYNDMLNSSGKLGDLFEGFLKLQARTFSKKKGVSKIIFYFTQNKKPKKAVQNFLSRTKLMEILPEKRADYLANPDNYEKISVIFAEEFSELVDAQDLQACFFPVFGGNDFARLNDEEVQMKIAIKAYGKEGSEFKPPVFMDDNLALLSVYKMLAKDIEMKVESHSIETERPVSYVSRRKFDIEKDNVEKMRIGINSPGKLEMQVGKYPLKVRSRYQISAGNFPEIRVGLVDCSGSTRREINGKKGKIMNSWAQKNMQWTDSSIFHYELKNAFGLFELFRRKGTLRRSNTRAGVFSDESRMGIDLSESERLLLQPSFSGTQLDKETIDELFQGRNCLVYLMSDGEIANKDDWVTEYRKDSGRIIEQKVKLIDYFVQKAEGHHVFYLHVGEPNETSNYLDSRGIKVVYDDGTNSNVLVDLTRKEIYGEIK
;
A
#
# COMPACT_ATOMS: atom_id res chain seq x y z
N MET A 1 1.64 10.18 45.28
CA MET A 1 2.76 10.76 44.50
C MET A 1 4.01 9.86 44.48
N THR A 2 4.44 9.32 45.63
CA THR A 2 5.64 8.46 45.76
C THR A 2 5.61 7.18 44.90
N TYR A 3 4.48 6.49 44.81
CA TYR A 3 4.33 5.26 44.01
C TYR A 3 4.53 5.49 42.50
N LYS A 4 3.97 6.59 41.96
CA LYS A 4 4.12 6.96 40.55
C LYS A 4 5.57 7.29 40.19
N ILE A 5 6.27 8.01 41.08
CA ILE A 5 7.70 8.32 40.91
C ILE A 5 8.53 7.03 40.90
N GLN A 6 8.26 6.09 41.82
CA GLN A 6 8.96 4.81 41.84
C GLN A 6 8.69 4.00 40.58
N ARG A 7 7.42 3.91 40.16
CA ARG A 7 7.01 3.19 38.93
C ARG A 7 7.72 3.72 37.69
N ASN A 8 7.86 5.04 37.55
CA ASN A 8 8.56 5.63 36.41
C ASN A 8 10.06 5.29 36.43
N LYS A 9 10.69 5.29 37.61
CA LYS A 9 12.09 4.83 37.76
C LYS A 9 12.25 3.36 37.39
N ASP A 10 11.31 2.50 37.80
CA ASP A 10 11.35 1.07 37.47
C ASP A 10 11.21 0.85 35.96
N VAL A 11 10.31 1.59 35.31
CA VAL A 11 10.12 1.57 33.86
C VAL A 11 11.39 2.02 33.13
N GLU A 12 11.98 3.15 33.51
CA GLU A 12 13.23 3.64 32.91
C GLU A 12 14.38 2.62 33.07
N LYS A 13 14.47 2.00 34.25
CA LYS A 13 15.44 0.94 34.52
C LYS A 13 15.22 -0.27 33.60
N ILE A 14 13.99 -0.78 33.52
CA ILE A 14 13.64 -1.91 32.64
C ILE A 14 13.97 -1.59 31.19
N VAL A 15 13.60 -0.39 30.71
CA VAL A 15 13.91 0.05 29.34
C VAL A 15 15.42 0.04 29.08
N SER A 16 16.21 0.59 30.00
CA SER A 16 17.67 0.61 29.88
C SER A 16 18.27 -0.80 29.87
N GLU A 17 17.80 -1.69 30.76
CA GLU A 17 18.28 -3.07 30.86
C GLU A 17 17.92 -3.90 29.63
N VAL A 18 16.67 -3.82 29.17
CA VAL A 18 16.21 -4.50 27.95
C VAL A 18 17.00 -4.02 26.74
N ARG A 19 17.20 -2.71 26.61
CA ARG A 19 17.96 -2.12 25.50
C ARG A 19 19.41 -2.59 25.49
N ALA A 20 20.08 -2.53 26.64
CA ALA A 20 21.47 -2.95 26.78
C ALA A 20 21.65 -4.44 26.48
N ARG A 21 20.80 -5.30 27.05
CA ARG A 21 20.86 -6.77 26.85
C ARG A 21 20.64 -7.19 25.40
N ASN A 22 19.78 -6.48 24.69
CA ASN A 22 19.48 -6.79 23.29
C ASN A 22 20.33 -6.00 22.29
N ASN A 23 21.23 -5.12 22.76
CA ASN A 23 21.98 -4.20 21.91
C ASN A 23 21.07 -3.39 20.96
N PHE A 24 19.88 -3.02 21.43
CA PHE A 24 18.88 -2.35 20.61
C PHE A 24 19.24 -0.87 20.44
N ARG A 25 19.49 -0.45 19.20
CA ARG A 25 19.94 0.91 18.89
C ARG A 25 18.78 1.89 18.67
N GLY A 26 17.59 1.37 18.35
CA GLY A 26 16.40 2.17 18.11
C GLY A 26 15.88 2.94 19.32
N LYS A 27 14.77 3.68 19.13
CA LYS A 27 14.10 4.45 20.18
C LYS A 27 13.02 3.60 20.84
N ILE A 28 12.99 3.61 22.17
CA ILE A 28 11.88 3.06 22.95
C ILE A 28 11.14 4.25 23.55
N SER A 29 9.87 4.43 23.19
CA SER A 29 8.97 5.39 23.84
C SER A 29 8.00 4.65 24.74
N VAL A 30 7.88 5.06 25.99
CA VAL A 30 6.92 4.48 26.93
C VAL A 30 5.79 5.47 27.21
N LYS A 31 4.54 4.99 27.24
CA LYS A 31 3.36 5.80 27.58
C LYS A 31 2.51 5.16 28.66
N GLU A 32 1.95 5.98 29.54
CA GLU A 32 0.93 5.57 30.49
C GLU A 32 -0.44 5.46 29.78
N LYS A 33 -1.20 4.39 30.04
CA LYS A 33 -2.59 4.21 29.57
C LYS A 33 -3.45 3.63 30.70
N TYR A 34 -4.49 4.35 31.12
CA TYR A 34 -5.26 4.01 32.33
C TYR A 34 -6.38 2.96 32.08
N ASP A 35 -6.59 2.56 30.83
CA ASP A 35 -7.62 1.60 30.43
C ASP A 35 -7.02 0.22 30.09
N ALA A 36 -7.86 -0.82 30.05
CA ALA A 36 -7.46 -2.12 29.54
C ALA A 36 -7.07 -2.05 28.04
N PRO A 37 -6.11 -2.87 27.58
CA PRO A 37 -5.27 -3.78 28.37
C PRO A 37 -4.23 -3.02 29.20
N CYS A 38 -3.75 -3.63 30.28
CA CYS A 38 -2.79 -2.99 31.17
C CYS A 38 -1.35 -2.94 30.63
N PHE A 39 -1.05 -3.71 29.58
CA PHE A 39 0.24 -3.68 28.89
C PHE A 39 0.01 -3.84 27.39
N SER A 40 0.76 -3.10 26.58
CA SER A 40 0.87 -3.36 25.14
C SER A 40 2.21 -2.88 24.59
N GLY A 41 2.64 -3.51 23.51
CA GLY A 41 3.79 -3.11 22.70
C GLY A 41 3.33 -2.84 21.28
N VAL A 42 3.98 -1.92 20.58
CA VAL A 42 3.74 -1.63 19.17
C VAL A 42 5.04 -1.20 18.51
N ILE A 43 5.36 -1.79 17.38
CA ILE A 43 6.37 -1.28 16.46
C ILE A 43 5.74 -0.17 15.61
N LYS A 44 6.20 1.09 15.77
CA LYS A 44 5.65 2.23 15.01
C LYS A 44 6.35 2.49 13.68
N LYS A 45 7.65 2.19 13.62
CA LYS A 45 8.55 2.24 12.46
C LYS A 45 9.70 1.26 12.71
N LEU A 46 10.45 0.88 11.69
CA LEU A 46 11.54 -0.11 11.76
C LEU A 46 12.48 0.04 12.98
N GLU A 47 12.68 1.27 13.49
CA GLU A 47 13.60 1.57 14.59
C GLU A 47 12.92 2.07 15.88
N ASN A 48 11.58 2.15 15.94
CA ASN A 48 10.87 2.78 17.06
C ASN A 48 9.83 1.84 17.67
N ILE A 49 10.04 1.49 18.94
CA ILE A 49 9.10 0.71 19.76
C ILE A 49 8.33 1.66 20.66
N GLU A 50 7.00 1.57 20.64
CA GLU A 50 6.14 2.18 21.64
C GLU A 50 5.62 1.09 22.56
N SER A 51 5.89 1.20 23.86
CA SER A 51 5.28 0.34 24.87
C SER A 51 4.36 1.17 25.74
N THR A 52 3.20 0.62 26.10
CA THR A 52 2.27 1.27 27.01
C THR A 52 1.98 0.38 28.21
N TYR A 53 1.77 1.01 29.36
CA TYR A 53 1.39 0.31 30.58
C TYR A 53 0.34 1.09 31.38
N ASN A 54 -0.46 0.37 32.16
CA ASN A 54 -1.36 0.96 33.12
C ASN A 54 -0.62 1.26 34.43
N PRO A 55 -0.43 2.54 34.80
CA PRO A 55 0.27 2.90 36.02
C PRO A 55 -0.49 2.44 37.28
N ASP A 56 -1.80 2.24 37.16
CA ASP A 56 -2.65 1.78 38.24
C ASP A 56 -2.72 0.26 38.34
N TYR A 57 -2.08 -0.49 37.41
CA TYR A 57 -2.17 -1.95 37.29
C TYR A 57 -2.18 -2.64 38.68
N PRO A 58 -3.38 -2.97 39.19
CA PRO A 58 -3.52 -3.55 40.50
C PRO A 58 -3.61 -5.05 40.27
N LEU A 59 -2.56 -5.77 40.65
CA LEU A 59 -2.72 -7.20 40.82
C LEU A 59 -3.72 -7.42 41.96
N HIS A 60 -4.97 -7.70 41.60
CA HIS A 60 -5.76 -8.64 42.38
C HIS A 60 -4.87 -9.87 42.58
N GLU A 61 -4.83 -10.41 43.80
CA GLU A 61 -3.99 -11.56 44.12
C GLU A 61 -4.24 -12.69 43.11
N ILE A 62 -3.31 -12.91 42.17
CA ILE A 62 -3.36 -14.02 41.21
C ILE A 62 -2.92 -15.33 41.92
N GLY A 63 -3.24 -15.45 43.21
CA GLY A 63 -2.83 -16.53 44.10
C GLY A 63 -1.76 -16.14 45.14
N PRO A 64 -1.59 -16.99 46.17
CA PRO A 64 -0.71 -16.72 47.31
C PRO A 64 0.78 -16.70 46.92
N GLY A 65 1.51 -15.70 47.44
CA GLY A 65 2.99 -15.66 47.42
C GLY A 65 3.66 -14.65 46.49
N TYR A 66 2.96 -13.61 46.01
CA TYR A 66 3.53 -12.61 45.11
C TYR A 66 3.37 -11.16 45.58
N SER A 67 4.46 -10.40 45.52
CA SER A 67 4.43 -8.94 45.67
C SER A 67 3.96 -8.28 44.37
N ARG A 68 3.05 -7.31 44.47
CA ARG A 68 2.47 -6.54 43.34
C ARG A 68 3.51 -5.98 42.36
N GLU A 69 4.65 -5.54 42.87
CA GLU A 69 5.71 -4.88 42.10
C GLU A 69 6.47 -5.86 41.17
N LYS A 70 6.77 -7.07 41.65
CA LYS A 70 7.51 -8.07 40.86
C LYS A 70 6.75 -8.53 39.62
N SER A 71 5.42 -8.63 39.70
CA SER A 71 4.64 -9.07 38.55
C SER A 71 4.45 -7.96 37.52
N PHE A 72 4.35 -6.69 37.94
CA PHE A 72 4.39 -5.57 36.99
C PHE A 72 5.72 -5.56 36.23
N ASN A 73 6.85 -5.59 36.95
CA ASN A 73 8.17 -5.54 36.32
C ASN A 73 8.34 -6.71 35.35
N SER A 74 7.94 -7.93 35.76
CA SER A 74 8.03 -9.11 34.91
C SER A 74 7.13 -9.03 33.66
N ALA A 75 5.89 -8.54 33.79
CA ALA A 75 4.98 -8.36 32.66
C ALA A 75 5.51 -7.29 31.68
N PHE A 76 5.85 -6.11 32.19
CA PHE A 76 6.34 -4.99 31.37
C PHE A 76 7.66 -5.31 30.68
N GLU A 77 8.61 -5.93 31.40
CA GLU A 77 9.87 -6.40 30.83
C GLU A 77 9.62 -7.42 29.71
N SER A 78 8.69 -8.36 29.90
CA SER A 78 8.38 -9.39 28.89
C SER A 78 7.77 -8.79 27.62
N VAL A 79 6.84 -7.83 27.74
CA VAL A 79 6.30 -7.12 26.58
C VAL A 79 7.41 -6.39 25.84
N LEU A 80 8.25 -5.65 26.57
CA LEU A 80 9.30 -4.88 25.92
C LEU A 80 10.33 -5.77 25.22
N GLU A 81 10.70 -6.90 25.82
CA GLU A 81 11.61 -7.87 25.20
C GLU A 81 11.02 -8.56 24.00
N HIS A 82 9.72 -8.86 24.02
CA HIS A 82 8.99 -9.36 22.87
C HIS A 82 9.17 -8.41 21.67
N GLU A 83 8.79 -7.13 21.84
CA GLU A 83 8.90 -6.13 20.77
C GLU A 83 10.34 -5.91 20.28
N VAL A 84 11.31 -5.89 21.20
CA VAL A 84 12.72 -5.72 20.84
C VAL A 84 13.27 -6.93 20.08
N THR A 85 12.77 -8.14 20.38
CA THR A 85 13.22 -9.38 19.74
C THR A 85 12.76 -9.48 18.28
N HIS A 86 11.62 -8.88 17.93
CA HIS A 86 11.19 -8.69 16.54
C HIS A 86 12.15 -7.81 15.71
N LYS A 87 13.02 -7.01 16.34
CA LYS A 87 13.87 -5.98 15.69
C LYS A 87 15.37 -6.23 15.69
N LYS A 88 15.85 -7.47 15.75
CA LYS A 88 17.30 -7.72 15.57
C LYS A 88 17.65 -7.54 14.09
N ASP A 89 18.62 -6.67 13.79
CA ASP A 89 19.15 -6.29 12.45
C ASP A 89 19.70 -7.47 11.59
N GLY A 90 18.98 -8.59 11.47
CA GLY A 90 19.43 -9.83 10.83
C GLY A 90 20.57 -10.58 11.55
N LYS A 91 21.12 -10.04 12.64
CA LYS A 91 22.32 -10.58 13.32
C LYS A 91 22.06 -11.29 14.66
N GLY A 92 20.81 -11.50 15.05
CA GLY A 92 20.49 -12.14 16.33
C GLY A 92 19.42 -13.22 16.23
N ARG A 93 19.09 -13.84 17.37
CA ARG A 93 18.06 -14.89 17.49
C ARG A 93 16.62 -14.36 17.30
N GLY A 94 16.35 -13.42 16.39
CA GLY A 94 14.98 -12.93 16.13
C GLY A 94 14.13 -13.96 15.38
N PHE A 95 12.81 -13.80 15.38
CA PHE A 95 11.89 -14.60 14.58
C PHE A 95 10.70 -13.74 14.12
N PRO A 96 10.51 -13.52 12.80
CA PRO A 96 11.48 -13.71 11.73
C PRO A 96 12.65 -12.71 11.86
N GLN A 97 13.84 -13.08 11.40
CA GLN A 97 15.01 -12.19 11.47
C GLN A 97 14.93 -10.97 10.55
N THR A 98 14.17 -11.06 9.46
CA THR A 98 14.04 -10.00 8.46
C THR A 98 12.59 -9.93 7.97
N GLU A 99 12.22 -8.78 7.44
CA GLU A 99 10.91 -8.57 6.82
C GLU A 99 10.67 -9.47 5.61
N ASP A 100 11.71 -9.74 4.82
CA ASP A 100 11.62 -10.66 3.68
C ASP A 100 11.31 -12.08 4.15
N TYR A 101 11.93 -12.54 5.25
CA TYR A 101 11.61 -13.84 5.83
C TYR A 101 10.20 -13.91 6.40
N ASP A 102 9.72 -12.82 7.01
CA ASP A 102 8.34 -12.74 7.50
C ASP A 102 7.34 -12.86 6.35
N LEU A 103 7.58 -12.19 5.22
CA LEU A 103 6.71 -12.29 4.05
C LEU A 103 6.82 -13.64 3.33
N GLU A 104 8.04 -14.09 3.04
CA GLU A 104 8.27 -15.24 2.16
C GLU A 104 8.19 -16.59 2.89
N ARG A 105 8.61 -16.64 4.16
CA ARG A 105 8.72 -17.88 4.95
C ARG A 105 7.70 -17.99 6.07
N VAL A 106 6.94 -16.93 6.38
CA VAL A 106 5.85 -16.99 7.37
C VAL A 106 4.49 -16.68 6.76
N LEU A 107 4.26 -15.46 6.29
CA LEU A 107 2.97 -15.04 5.75
C LEU A 107 2.56 -15.81 4.50
N THR A 108 3.46 -15.96 3.51
CA THR A 108 3.13 -16.66 2.26
C THR A 108 2.78 -18.14 2.49
N PRO A 109 3.56 -18.93 3.25
CA PRO A 109 3.20 -20.31 3.57
C PRO A 109 1.89 -20.43 4.35
N VAL A 110 1.67 -19.56 5.36
CA VAL A 110 0.40 -19.50 6.11
C VAL A 110 -0.76 -19.25 5.15
N ALA A 111 -0.66 -18.21 4.32
CA ALA A 111 -1.70 -17.81 3.38
C ALA A 111 -2.03 -18.94 2.39
N ASN A 112 -1.02 -19.64 1.87
CA ASN A 112 -1.20 -20.78 0.97
C ASN A 112 -2.01 -21.90 1.63
N VAL A 113 -1.68 -22.27 2.87
CA VAL A 113 -2.40 -23.31 3.59
C VAL A 113 -3.85 -22.90 3.83
N LEU A 114 -4.08 -21.68 4.35
CA LEU A 114 -5.43 -21.20 4.65
C LEU A 114 -6.29 -21.11 3.38
N LYS A 115 -5.73 -20.60 2.28
CA LYS A 115 -6.39 -20.54 0.97
C LYS A 115 -6.75 -21.93 0.46
N SER A 116 -5.85 -22.90 0.57
CA SER A 116 -6.09 -24.30 0.13
C SER A 116 -7.22 -24.99 0.92
N LYS A 117 -7.47 -24.54 2.16
CA LYS A 117 -8.58 -24.99 3.01
C LYS A 117 -9.87 -24.21 2.83
N GLY A 118 -9.93 -23.27 1.86
CA GLY A 118 -11.11 -22.45 1.60
C GLY A 118 -11.35 -21.34 2.63
N LEU A 119 -10.38 -21.01 3.47
CA LEU A 119 -10.50 -19.90 4.43
C LEU A 119 -10.18 -18.56 3.74
N PRO A 120 -11.08 -17.57 3.81
CA PRO A 120 -10.93 -16.34 3.06
C PRO A 120 -9.96 -15.37 3.76
N ASN A 121 -9.29 -14.52 2.98
CA ASN A 121 -8.43 -13.45 3.50
C ASN A 121 -9.28 -12.22 3.91
N VAL A 122 -10.07 -12.35 4.97
CA VAL A 122 -10.96 -11.29 5.45
C VAL A 122 -10.36 -10.54 6.64
N ALA A 123 -10.74 -9.28 6.81
CA ALA A 123 -10.40 -8.48 7.98
C ALA A 123 -10.99 -9.10 9.25
N ILE A 124 -10.21 -9.11 10.33
CA ILE A 124 -10.60 -9.65 11.63
C ILE A 124 -10.28 -8.63 12.73
N GLY A 125 -11.23 -8.46 13.66
CA GLY A 125 -11.18 -7.41 14.68
C GLY A 125 -11.06 -5.99 14.11
N ASN A 126 -10.68 -5.04 14.97
CA ASN A 126 -10.59 -3.61 14.65
C ASN A 126 -9.14 -3.12 14.41
N GLN A 127 -8.17 -4.03 14.36
CA GLN A 127 -6.74 -3.71 14.33
C GLN A 127 -6.13 -3.78 12.92
N GLY A 128 -6.96 -3.93 11.88
CA GLY A 128 -6.51 -3.98 10.49
C GLY A 128 -5.74 -5.25 10.13
N HIS A 129 -5.87 -6.32 10.93
CA HIS A 129 -5.39 -7.65 10.56
C HIS A 129 -6.39 -8.31 9.61
N THR A 130 -5.88 -9.03 8.62
CA THR A 130 -6.64 -10.10 7.96
C THR A 130 -6.39 -11.44 8.64
N LEU A 131 -7.24 -12.44 8.38
CA LEU A 131 -7.05 -13.81 8.87
C LEU A 131 -5.64 -14.34 8.62
N TYR A 132 -5.08 -14.07 7.44
CA TYR A 132 -3.76 -14.57 7.05
C TYR A 132 -2.66 -13.86 7.83
N THR A 133 -2.72 -12.53 7.93
CA THR A 133 -1.74 -11.75 8.71
C THR A 133 -1.80 -12.06 10.20
N TYR A 134 -2.97 -12.41 10.73
CA TYR A 134 -3.12 -12.81 12.14
C TYR A 134 -2.48 -14.17 12.42
N PHE A 135 -2.70 -15.17 11.55
CA PHE A 135 -2.02 -16.46 11.68
C PHE A 135 -0.50 -16.30 11.55
N ALA A 136 -0.03 -15.49 10.61
CA ALA A 136 1.39 -15.18 10.48
C ALA A 136 1.93 -14.54 11.77
N ASN A 137 1.19 -13.59 12.35
CA ASN A 137 1.55 -12.98 13.63
C ASN A 137 1.64 -14.01 14.76
N LEU A 138 0.70 -14.95 14.86
CA LEU A 138 0.76 -16.02 15.87
C LEU A 138 2.00 -16.92 15.69
N VAL A 139 2.39 -17.22 14.45
CA VAL A 139 3.62 -17.97 14.17
C VAL A 139 4.84 -17.16 14.61
N SER A 140 4.89 -15.88 14.25
CA SER A 140 5.96 -14.95 14.63
C SER A 140 6.09 -14.84 16.15
N ASP A 141 4.98 -14.60 16.84
CA ASP A 141 4.92 -14.52 18.29
C ASP A 141 5.30 -15.84 18.96
N PHE A 142 4.93 -16.99 18.39
CA PHE A 142 5.36 -18.27 18.92
C PHE A 142 6.88 -18.39 18.93
N GLY A 143 7.53 -18.03 17.82
CA GLY A 143 8.99 -18.00 17.71
C GLY A 143 9.61 -17.03 18.72
N VAL A 144 9.19 -15.76 18.70
CA VAL A 144 9.71 -14.71 19.58
C VAL A 144 9.53 -15.07 21.06
N ASN A 145 8.34 -15.55 21.45
CA ASN A 145 8.06 -15.88 22.84
C ASN A 145 8.95 -17.02 23.35
N ASN A 146 9.27 -18.00 22.50
CA ASN A 146 10.24 -19.04 22.85
C ASN A 146 11.64 -18.45 23.08
N ILE A 147 12.09 -17.53 22.20
CA ILE A 147 13.39 -16.88 22.31
C ILE A 147 13.49 -16.04 23.59
N VAL A 148 12.46 -15.24 23.89
CA VAL A 148 12.38 -14.41 25.10
C VAL A 148 12.38 -15.29 26.35
N CYS A 149 11.67 -16.42 26.32
CA CYS A 149 11.48 -17.28 27.49
C CYS A 149 12.61 -18.29 27.74
N ASP A 150 13.49 -18.56 26.76
CA ASP A 150 14.56 -19.58 26.77
C ASP A 150 15.36 -19.61 28.10
N ASN A 151 15.55 -18.45 28.74
CA ASN A 151 16.30 -18.34 30.01
C ASN A 151 15.52 -17.75 31.19
N ARG A 152 14.29 -17.26 30.98
CA ARG A 152 13.56 -16.46 31.98
C ARG A 152 12.24 -17.07 32.44
N GLY A 153 11.70 -18.00 31.65
CA GLY A 153 10.36 -18.53 31.84
C GLY A 153 9.28 -17.57 31.34
N SER A 154 8.06 -18.08 31.25
CA SER A 154 6.91 -17.45 30.59
C SER A 154 6.01 -16.61 31.50
N GLU A 155 6.47 -16.34 32.72
CA GLU A 155 5.61 -15.80 33.76
C GLU A 155 5.06 -14.41 33.41
N GLY A 156 5.90 -13.52 32.88
CA GLY A 156 5.50 -12.17 32.49
C GLY A 156 4.57 -12.16 31.28
N LEU A 157 4.85 -12.93 30.24
CA LEU A 157 3.97 -13.05 29.06
C LEU A 157 2.58 -13.58 29.43
N PHE A 158 2.50 -14.57 30.32
CA PHE A 158 1.19 -15.08 30.77
C PHE A 158 0.41 -14.09 31.64
N LEU A 159 1.07 -13.18 32.36
CA LEU A 159 0.40 -12.06 33.02
C LEU A 159 -0.20 -11.09 32.01
N VAL A 160 0.50 -10.82 30.91
CA VAL A 160 0.01 -9.96 29.83
C VAL A 160 -1.24 -10.54 29.19
N TYR A 161 -1.25 -11.83 28.83
CA TYR A 161 -2.43 -12.47 28.25
C TYR A 161 -3.62 -12.56 29.22
N ASN A 162 -3.35 -12.69 30.53
CA ASN A 162 -4.39 -12.73 31.56
C ASN A 162 -5.22 -11.43 31.61
N ASP A 163 -4.58 -10.28 31.43
CA ASP A 163 -5.26 -8.97 31.46
C ASP A 163 -6.17 -8.71 30.25
N MET A 164 -6.14 -9.60 29.26
CA MET A 164 -6.78 -9.39 27.97
C MET A 164 -8.06 -10.20 27.81
N LEU A 165 -8.41 -11.03 28.80
CA LEU A 165 -9.52 -11.96 28.70
C LEU A 165 -10.85 -11.21 28.66
N ASN A 166 -11.70 -11.59 27.70
CA ASN A 166 -13.06 -11.09 27.58
C ASN A 166 -13.90 -11.38 28.83
N SER A 167 -15.03 -10.70 28.96
CA SER A 167 -16.01 -10.83 30.06
C SER A 167 -16.56 -12.25 30.28
N SER A 168 -16.41 -13.15 29.30
CA SER A 168 -16.75 -14.58 29.42
C SER A 168 -15.77 -15.39 30.27
N GLY A 169 -14.57 -14.87 30.54
CA GLY A 169 -13.53 -15.53 31.33
C GLY A 169 -12.96 -16.81 30.69
N LYS A 170 -13.21 -17.08 29.40
CA LYS A 170 -12.72 -18.26 28.68
C LYS A 170 -12.14 -17.90 27.31
N LEU A 171 -11.18 -18.70 26.86
CA LEU A 171 -10.50 -18.53 25.58
C LEU A 171 -11.22 -19.24 24.44
N GLY A 172 -11.21 -18.64 23.25
CA GLY A 172 -11.57 -19.34 22.01
C GLY A 172 -10.56 -20.43 21.67
N ASP A 173 -10.99 -21.45 20.91
CA ASP A 173 -10.20 -22.65 20.61
C ASP A 173 -8.81 -22.35 20.04
N LEU A 174 -8.72 -21.40 19.09
CA LEU A 174 -7.47 -21.01 18.44
C LEU A 174 -6.46 -20.45 19.44
N PHE A 175 -6.87 -19.46 20.23
CA PHE A 175 -5.98 -18.81 21.19
C PHE A 175 -5.65 -19.72 22.37
N GLU A 176 -6.59 -20.57 22.80
CA GLU A 176 -6.31 -21.64 23.76
C GLU A 176 -5.25 -22.61 23.23
N GLY A 177 -5.34 -23.01 21.96
CA GLY A 177 -4.33 -23.83 21.31
C GLY A 177 -2.96 -23.15 21.34
N PHE A 178 -2.93 -21.86 21.04
CA PHE A 178 -1.70 -21.07 20.99
C PHE A 178 -1.04 -20.97 22.37
N LEU A 179 -1.80 -20.65 23.41
CA LEU A 179 -1.27 -20.62 24.78
C LEU A 179 -0.88 -22.02 25.29
N LYS A 180 -1.61 -23.07 24.92
CA LYS A 180 -1.22 -24.47 25.23
C LYS A 180 0.09 -24.85 24.56
N LEU A 181 0.34 -24.39 23.33
CA LEU A 181 1.60 -24.61 22.63
C LEU A 181 2.76 -23.92 23.36
N GLN A 182 2.59 -22.65 23.73
CA GLN A 182 3.56 -21.90 24.53
C GLN A 182 3.82 -22.54 25.91
N ALA A 183 2.76 -23.00 26.57
CA ALA A 183 2.82 -23.70 27.85
C ALA A 183 3.64 -25.00 27.79
N ARG A 184 3.64 -25.68 26.63
CA ARG A 184 4.35 -26.95 26.44
C ARG A 184 5.81 -26.79 26.04
N THR A 185 6.14 -25.69 25.37
CA THR A 185 7.44 -25.53 24.70
C THR A 185 8.48 -24.87 25.59
N PHE A 186 8.10 -23.84 26.36
CA PHE A 186 9.04 -23.03 27.15
C PHE A 186 8.56 -22.63 28.56
N SER A 187 7.42 -23.16 29.01
CA SER A 187 6.85 -22.73 30.30
C SER A 187 7.21 -23.64 31.47
N LYS A 188 7.55 -23.01 32.60
CA LYS A 188 7.65 -23.69 33.90
C LYS A 188 6.26 -23.89 34.49
N LYS A 189 6.07 -24.91 35.35
CA LYS A 189 4.79 -25.22 36.02
C LYS A 189 4.11 -23.96 36.63
N LYS A 190 4.91 -23.06 37.21
CA LYS A 190 4.45 -21.81 37.82
C LYS A 190 3.77 -20.87 36.82
N GLY A 191 4.32 -20.71 35.61
CA GLY A 191 3.70 -19.90 34.56
C GLY A 191 2.38 -20.49 34.08
N VAL A 192 2.35 -21.80 33.82
CA VAL A 192 1.15 -22.49 33.33
C VAL A 192 -0.02 -22.37 34.30
N SER A 193 0.25 -22.39 35.61
CA SER A 193 -0.81 -22.23 36.63
C SER A 193 -1.58 -20.91 36.52
N LYS A 194 -1.02 -19.88 35.87
CA LYS A 194 -1.68 -18.58 35.70
C LYS A 194 -2.73 -18.55 34.61
N ILE A 195 -2.65 -19.45 33.63
CA ILE A 195 -3.52 -19.44 32.45
C ILE A 195 -4.44 -20.66 32.36
N ILE A 196 -4.15 -21.73 33.12
CA ILE A 196 -4.89 -22.99 33.04
C ILE A 196 -6.38 -22.85 33.36
N PHE A 197 -6.76 -21.88 34.19
CA PHE A 197 -8.16 -21.62 34.55
C PHE A 197 -8.99 -21.08 33.39
N TYR A 198 -8.36 -20.54 32.36
CA TYR A 198 -9.02 -19.99 31.17
C TYR A 198 -9.17 -20.99 30.04
N PHE A 199 -8.51 -22.14 30.15
CA PHE A 199 -8.68 -23.23 29.20
C PHE A 199 -10.08 -23.83 29.32
N THR A 200 -10.65 -24.15 28.17
CA THR A 200 -11.86 -24.93 28.03
C THR A 200 -11.55 -26.43 28.16
N GLN A 201 -12.60 -27.23 28.28
CA GLN A 201 -12.48 -28.70 28.25
C GLN A 201 -12.43 -29.25 26.81
N ASN A 202 -12.34 -28.37 25.80
CA ASN A 202 -12.32 -28.78 24.41
C ASN A 202 -11.04 -29.56 24.08
N LYS A 203 -11.20 -30.69 23.40
CA LYS A 203 -10.10 -31.55 22.97
C LYS A 203 -9.43 -31.06 21.69
N LYS A 204 -10.10 -30.25 20.85
CA LYS A 204 -9.56 -29.76 19.58
C LYS A 204 -8.23 -29.00 19.77
N PRO A 205 -8.11 -28.01 20.68
CA PRO A 205 -6.85 -27.29 20.86
C PRO A 205 -5.71 -28.21 21.30
N LYS A 206 -6.00 -29.19 22.16
CA LYS A 206 -5.00 -30.19 22.61
C LYS A 206 -4.50 -31.04 21.44
N LYS A 207 -5.38 -31.47 20.55
CA LYS A 207 -5.04 -32.29 19.37
C LYS A 207 -4.15 -31.50 18.40
N ALA A 208 -4.53 -30.26 18.06
CA ALA A 208 -3.73 -29.40 17.18
C ALA A 208 -2.30 -29.19 17.73
N VAL A 209 -2.17 -28.89 19.03
CA VAL A 209 -0.86 -28.74 19.69
C VAL A 209 -0.04 -30.03 19.64
N GLN A 210 -0.65 -31.19 19.88
CA GLN A 210 0.05 -32.48 19.83
C GLN A 210 0.56 -32.79 18.41
N ASN A 211 -0.26 -32.55 17.39
CA ASN A 211 0.13 -32.75 16.00
C ASN A 211 1.24 -31.77 15.58
N PHE A 212 1.13 -30.50 15.97
CA PHE A 212 2.17 -29.52 15.68
C PHE A 212 3.51 -29.95 16.29
N LEU A 213 3.52 -30.33 17.57
CA LEU A 213 4.74 -30.73 18.27
C LEU A 213 5.35 -32.02 17.72
N SER A 214 4.53 -32.98 17.30
CA SER A 214 5.02 -34.24 16.72
C SER A 214 5.62 -34.02 15.32
N ARG A 215 4.95 -33.22 14.47
CA ARG A 215 5.40 -32.96 13.09
C ARG A 215 6.62 -32.03 13.02
N THR A 216 6.70 -31.07 13.93
CA THR A 216 7.89 -30.20 14.06
C THR A 216 9.06 -30.91 14.76
N LYS A 217 8.78 -31.99 15.52
CA LYS A 217 9.75 -32.68 16.39
C LYS A 217 10.37 -31.77 17.44
N LEU A 218 9.72 -30.65 17.78
CA LEU A 218 10.26 -29.65 18.69
C LEU A 218 10.54 -30.22 20.10
N MET A 219 9.77 -31.23 20.52
CA MET A 219 9.95 -31.88 21.82
C MET A 219 11.13 -32.86 21.85
N GLU A 220 11.61 -33.34 20.70
CA GLU A 220 12.83 -34.17 20.58
C GLU A 220 14.10 -33.32 20.71
N ILE A 221 13.99 -32.01 20.52
CA ILE A 221 15.08 -31.05 20.68
C ILE A 221 15.24 -30.73 22.16
N LEU A 222 16.51 -30.75 22.63
CA LEU A 222 16.88 -30.35 23.98
C LEU A 222 16.30 -28.96 24.31
N PRO A 223 15.72 -28.76 25.51
CA PRO A 223 15.05 -27.50 25.86
C PRO A 223 15.85 -26.24 25.51
N GLU A 224 17.15 -26.21 25.84
CA GLU A 224 18.09 -25.11 25.60
C GLU A 224 18.47 -24.87 24.13
N LYS A 225 18.08 -25.79 23.24
CA LYS A 225 18.30 -25.70 21.78
C LYS A 225 17.02 -25.38 21.00
N ARG A 226 15.86 -25.35 21.65
CA ARG A 226 14.58 -25.08 20.98
C ARG A 226 14.52 -23.65 20.44
N ALA A 227 15.01 -22.67 21.20
CA ALA A 227 15.08 -21.29 20.73
C ALA A 227 16.01 -21.14 19.51
N ASP A 228 17.13 -21.87 19.45
CA ASP A 228 18.00 -21.89 18.26
C ASP A 228 17.31 -22.52 17.05
N TYR A 229 16.60 -23.63 17.27
CA TYR A 229 15.82 -24.28 16.21
C TYR A 229 14.76 -23.34 15.64
N LEU A 230 14.01 -22.68 16.51
CA LEU A 230 12.98 -21.73 16.09
C LEU A 230 13.61 -20.52 15.41
N ALA A 231 14.70 -19.96 15.94
CA ALA A 231 15.37 -18.80 15.35
C ALA A 231 16.05 -19.06 14.00
N ASN A 232 16.21 -20.32 13.58
CA ASN A 232 16.83 -20.68 12.30
C ASN A 232 15.86 -20.44 11.11
N PRO A 233 16.20 -19.52 10.17
CA PRO A 233 15.37 -19.21 9.00
C PRO A 233 14.96 -20.42 8.16
N ASP A 234 15.77 -21.48 8.11
CA ASP A 234 15.49 -22.67 7.30
C ASP A 234 14.31 -23.49 7.84
N ASN A 235 13.94 -23.27 9.10
CA ASN A 235 12.78 -23.92 9.71
C ASN A 235 11.49 -23.10 9.56
N TYR A 236 11.57 -21.81 9.20
CA TYR A 236 10.41 -20.90 9.26
C TYR A 236 9.25 -21.37 8.40
N GLU A 237 9.52 -21.73 7.15
CA GLU A 237 8.50 -22.20 6.22
C GLU A 237 7.83 -23.48 6.74
N LYS A 238 8.63 -24.48 7.15
CA LYS A 238 8.12 -25.72 7.72
C LYS A 238 7.26 -25.48 8.95
N ILE A 239 7.71 -24.63 9.88
CA ILE A 239 6.97 -24.28 11.10
C ILE A 239 5.65 -23.60 10.72
N SER A 240 5.69 -22.66 9.80
CA SER A 240 4.52 -21.87 9.36
C SER A 240 3.47 -22.74 8.68
N VAL A 241 3.88 -23.66 7.80
CA VAL A 241 2.99 -24.63 7.15
C VAL A 241 2.33 -25.53 8.19
N ILE A 242 3.13 -26.19 9.06
CA ILE A 242 2.58 -27.11 10.06
C ILE A 242 1.67 -26.36 11.05
N PHE A 243 2.05 -25.15 11.46
CA PHE A 243 1.22 -24.32 12.32
C PHE A 243 -0.13 -24.03 11.65
N ALA A 244 -0.11 -23.49 10.44
CA ALA A 244 -1.33 -23.14 9.71
C ALA A 244 -2.21 -24.38 9.48
N GLU A 245 -1.63 -25.53 9.13
CA GLU A 245 -2.39 -26.76 8.88
C GLU A 245 -3.08 -27.28 10.14
N GLU A 246 -2.42 -27.26 11.30
CA GLU A 246 -3.00 -27.80 12.53
C GLU A 246 -3.92 -26.80 13.24
N PHE A 247 -3.58 -25.50 13.20
CA PHE A 247 -4.33 -24.47 13.91
C PHE A 247 -5.51 -23.92 13.12
N SER A 248 -5.54 -24.06 11.79
CA SER A 248 -6.73 -23.69 11.01
C SER A 248 -7.95 -24.52 11.37
N GLU A 249 -7.76 -25.75 11.88
CA GLU A 249 -8.84 -26.63 12.36
C GLU A 249 -9.55 -26.10 13.62
N LEU A 250 -8.96 -25.09 14.26
CA LEU A 250 -9.50 -24.39 15.43
C LEU A 250 -10.26 -23.12 15.03
N VAL A 251 -10.34 -22.82 13.74
CA VAL A 251 -11.08 -21.68 13.20
C VAL A 251 -12.46 -22.14 12.75
N ASP A 252 -13.49 -21.49 13.27
CA ASP A 252 -14.83 -21.60 12.73
C ASP A 252 -15.01 -20.60 11.59
N ALA A 253 -15.18 -21.09 10.37
CA ALA A 253 -15.38 -20.24 9.20
C ALA A 253 -16.72 -19.48 9.26
N GLN A 254 -17.70 -19.95 10.05
CA GLN A 254 -19.00 -19.31 10.22
C GLN A 254 -18.96 -18.21 11.29
N ASP A 255 -18.08 -18.37 12.28
CA ASP A 255 -17.89 -17.39 13.36
C ASP A 255 -16.39 -17.09 13.55
N LEU A 256 -15.85 -16.43 12.54
CA LEU A 256 -14.48 -15.97 12.54
C LEU A 256 -14.22 -15.10 13.79
N GLN A 257 -15.08 -14.13 14.10
CA GLN A 257 -14.86 -13.19 15.20
C GLN A 257 -14.73 -13.87 16.58
N ALA A 258 -15.50 -14.92 16.86
CA ALA A 258 -15.38 -15.66 18.13
C ALA A 258 -14.05 -16.42 18.30
N CYS A 259 -13.34 -16.71 17.20
CA CYS A 259 -12.06 -17.40 17.24
C CYS A 259 -10.89 -16.47 17.58
N PHE A 260 -11.09 -15.15 17.52
CA PHE A 260 -10.01 -14.19 17.60
C PHE A 260 -9.92 -13.50 18.95
N PHE A 261 -8.68 -13.35 19.36
CA PHE A 261 -8.32 -12.57 20.52
C PHE A 261 -7.52 -11.37 20.01
N PRO A 262 -7.75 -10.15 20.49
CA PRO A 262 -6.94 -9.01 20.10
C PRO A 262 -5.48 -9.31 20.47
N VAL A 263 -4.64 -9.56 19.47
CA VAL A 263 -3.19 -9.64 19.69
C VAL A 263 -2.75 -8.19 19.87
N PHE A 264 -2.23 -7.86 21.05
CA PHE A 264 -1.81 -6.50 21.32
C PHE A 264 -0.41 -6.27 20.77
N GLY A 265 -0.34 -5.29 19.89
CA GLY A 265 0.69 -5.13 18.89
C GLY A 265 0.21 -4.06 17.92
N GLY A 266 1.11 -3.32 17.28
CA GLY A 266 0.75 -2.80 15.98
C GLY A 266 0.57 -4.01 15.09
N ASN A 267 -0.34 -3.96 14.11
CA ASN A 267 -0.25 -4.95 13.06
C ASN A 267 1.10 -4.75 12.36
N ASP A 268 2.06 -5.66 12.56
CA ASP A 268 3.37 -5.60 11.88
C ASP A 268 3.20 -5.69 10.36
N PHE A 269 2.06 -6.22 9.92
CA PHE A 269 1.58 -6.21 8.54
C PHE A 269 0.68 -5.00 8.21
N ALA A 270 0.49 -4.01 9.09
CA ALA A 270 -0.20 -2.76 8.74
C ALA A 270 0.51 -2.05 7.60
N ARG A 271 1.84 -2.19 7.52
CA ARG A 271 2.66 -1.72 6.40
C ARG A 271 2.29 -2.39 5.07
N LEU A 272 1.64 -3.55 5.08
CA LEU A 272 1.09 -4.15 3.86
C LEU A 272 -0.10 -3.39 3.31
N ASN A 273 -0.66 -2.42 4.05
CA ASN A 273 -1.65 -1.48 3.53
C ASN A 273 -1.00 -0.23 2.91
N ASP A 274 0.32 -0.06 3.04
CA ASP A 274 1.05 1.02 2.39
C ASP A 274 1.24 0.70 0.90
N GLU A 275 0.79 1.61 0.03
CA GLU A 275 0.82 1.43 -1.42
C GLU A 275 2.26 1.20 -1.93
N GLU A 276 3.27 1.87 -1.36
CA GLU A 276 4.66 1.72 -1.77
C GLU A 276 5.22 0.35 -1.40
N VAL A 277 4.87 -0.15 -0.22
CA VAL A 277 5.24 -1.50 0.21
C VAL A 277 4.55 -2.55 -0.68
N GLN A 278 3.27 -2.38 -0.97
CA GLN A 278 2.53 -3.26 -1.89
C GLN A 278 3.16 -3.30 -3.29
N MET A 279 3.51 -2.13 -3.84
CA MET A 279 4.24 -2.03 -5.12
C MET A 279 5.56 -2.79 -5.09
N LYS A 280 6.37 -2.63 -4.04
CA LYS A 280 7.66 -3.32 -3.88
C LYS A 280 7.49 -4.85 -3.81
N ILE A 281 6.48 -5.32 -3.08
CA ILE A 281 6.25 -6.76 -2.96
C ILE A 281 5.71 -7.33 -4.29
N ALA A 282 4.77 -6.65 -4.93
CA ALA A 282 4.20 -7.07 -6.20
C ALA A 282 5.25 -7.12 -7.32
N ILE A 283 6.12 -6.10 -7.43
CA ILE A 283 7.19 -6.10 -8.44
C ILE A 283 8.25 -7.19 -8.16
N LYS A 284 8.56 -7.46 -6.88
CA LYS A 284 9.44 -8.59 -6.51
C LYS A 284 8.84 -9.92 -6.93
N ALA A 285 7.53 -10.10 -6.74
CA ALA A 285 6.82 -11.29 -7.19
C ALA A 285 6.78 -11.40 -8.72
N TYR A 286 6.57 -10.29 -9.43
CA TYR A 286 6.67 -10.21 -10.88
C TYR A 286 8.07 -10.58 -11.39
N GLY A 287 9.13 -10.17 -10.69
CA GLY A 287 10.52 -10.48 -11.06
C GLY A 287 10.95 -11.94 -10.86
N LYS A 288 10.18 -12.77 -10.17
CA LYS A 288 10.51 -14.19 -9.96
C LYS A 288 10.50 -14.97 -11.28
N GLU A 289 11.38 -15.96 -11.42
CA GLU A 289 11.42 -16.82 -12.60
C GLU A 289 10.11 -17.62 -12.78
N GLY A 290 9.70 -17.80 -14.03
CA GLY A 290 8.47 -18.53 -14.38
C GLY A 290 7.78 -17.94 -15.61
N SER A 291 6.85 -18.71 -16.18
CA SER A 291 6.04 -18.31 -17.33
C SER A 291 4.80 -17.50 -16.96
N GLU A 292 4.50 -17.36 -15.66
CA GLU A 292 3.28 -16.73 -15.16
C GLU A 292 3.61 -15.82 -13.98
N PHE A 293 2.98 -14.64 -13.95
CA PHE A 293 2.92 -13.82 -12.76
C PHE A 293 2.03 -14.52 -11.72
N LYS A 294 2.59 -14.70 -10.52
CA LYS A 294 1.90 -15.23 -9.35
C LYS A 294 1.75 -14.09 -8.35
N PRO A 295 0.56 -13.53 -8.19
CA PRO A 295 0.35 -12.44 -7.25
C PRO A 295 0.65 -12.93 -5.82
N PRO A 296 1.16 -12.05 -4.94
CA PRO A 296 1.31 -12.40 -3.53
C PRO A 296 -0.02 -12.89 -2.95
N VAL A 297 -0.02 -14.02 -2.25
CA VAL A 297 -1.24 -14.76 -1.85
C VAL A 297 -2.19 -13.92 -0.97
N PHE A 298 -1.66 -12.93 -0.27
CA PHE A 298 -2.40 -12.03 0.60
C PHE A 298 -2.95 -10.77 -0.12
N MET A 299 -2.58 -10.56 -1.40
CA MET A 299 -3.08 -9.46 -2.22
C MET A 299 -4.18 -9.95 -3.15
N ASP A 300 -5.16 -9.09 -3.42
CA ASP A 300 -6.10 -9.29 -4.53
C ASP A 300 -5.34 -9.28 -5.86
N ASP A 301 -5.74 -10.12 -6.80
CA ASP A 301 -5.03 -10.31 -8.06
C ASP A 301 -4.96 -9.00 -8.88
N ASN A 302 -6.05 -8.20 -8.91
CA ASN A 302 -6.06 -6.92 -9.61
C ASN A 302 -5.24 -5.87 -8.86
N LEU A 303 -5.26 -5.88 -7.53
CA LEU A 303 -4.42 -4.99 -6.73
C LEU A 303 -2.93 -5.27 -6.94
N ALA A 304 -2.54 -6.55 -7.00
CA ALA A 304 -1.16 -6.96 -7.27
C ALA A 304 -0.74 -6.52 -8.69
N LEU A 305 -1.60 -6.72 -9.68
CA LEU A 305 -1.36 -6.29 -11.05
C LEU A 305 -1.25 -4.76 -11.18
N LEU A 306 -2.15 -4.02 -10.55
CA LEU A 306 -2.12 -2.55 -10.45
C LEU A 306 -0.80 -2.07 -9.84
N SER A 307 -0.38 -2.73 -8.76
CA SER A 307 0.86 -2.43 -8.05
C SER A 307 2.10 -2.66 -8.94
N VAL A 308 2.10 -3.70 -9.78
CA VAL A 308 3.14 -3.92 -10.78
C VAL A 308 3.20 -2.77 -11.80
N TYR A 309 2.07 -2.41 -12.43
CA TYR A 309 2.08 -1.35 -13.44
C TYR A 309 2.41 0.03 -12.89
N LYS A 310 1.95 0.37 -11.68
CA LYS A 310 2.35 1.61 -11.00
C LYS A 310 3.85 1.65 -10.74
N MET A 311 4.47 0.52 -10.40
CA MET A 311 5.91 0.46 -10.21
C MET A 311 6.66 0.55 -11.54
N LEU A 312 6.25 -0.22 -12.55
CA LEU A 312 6.84 -0.15 -13.89
C LEU A 312 6.79 1.27 -14.45
N ALA A 313 5.68 1.99 -14.25
CA ALA A 313 5.52 3.38 -14.66
C ALA A 313 6.49 4.34 -13.96
N LYS A 314 6.86 4.07 -12.70
CA LYS A 314 7.85 4.88 -11.97
C LYS A 314 9.26 4.75 -12.54
N ASP A 315 9.59 3.59 -13.09
CA ASP A 315 10.90 3.28 -13.66
C ASP A 315 11.06 3.84 -15.08
N ILE A 316 9.98 4.28 -15.73
CA ILE A 316 10.05 4.91 -17.05
C ILE A 316 10.76 6.27 -16.94
N GLU A 317 11.82 6.46 -17.73
CA GLU A 317 12.59 7.70 -17.74
C GLU A 317 11.78 8.83 -18.40
N MET A 318 11.12 9.64 -17.58
CA MET A 318 10.39 10.81 -18.04
C MET A 318 11.27 12.05 -17.92
N LYS A 319 11.88 12.48 -19.03
CA LYS A 319 12.53 13.80 -19.08
C LYS A 319 11.44 14.85 -19.23
N VAL A 320 11.19 15.58 -18.16
CA VAL A 320 10.20 16.66 -18.17
C VAL A 320 10.87 18.00 -17.93
N GLU A 321 10.72 18.92 -18.88
CA GLU A 321 11.23 20.28 -18.75
C GLU A 321 10.42 21.02 -17.67
N SER A 322 11.02 21.23 -16.50
CA SER A 322 10.43 22.11 -15.49
C SER A 322 10.68 23.56 -15.88
N HIS A 323 9.61 24.28 -16.22
CA HIS A 323 9.69 25.73 -16.43
C HIS A 323 9.79 26.41 -15.07
N SER A 324 10.98 26.94 -14.74
CA SER A 324 11.18 27.75 -13.55
C SER A 324 11.29 29.23 -13.92
N ILE A 325 10.49 30.09 -13.30
CA ILE A 325 10.71 31.53 -13.37
C ILE A 325 11.52 31.96 -12.16
N GLU A 326 12.54 32.76 -12.42
CA GLU A 326 13.24 33.50 -11.38
C GLU A 326 12.55 34.85 -11.21
N THR A 327 12.10 35.15 -10.00
CA THR A 327 11.51 36.45 -9.68
C THR A 327 12.16 37.02 -8.42
N GLU A 328 12.31 38.34 -8.37
CA GLU A 328 12.81 39.04 -7.19
C GLU A 328 11.67 39.38 -6.25
N ARG A 329 11.66 38.79 -5.06
CA ARG A 329 10.66 39.10 -4.02
C ARG A 329 11.28 39.89 -2.86
N PRO A 330 10.59 40.94 -2.36
CA PRO A 330 11.01 41.62 -1.15
C PRO A 330 10.79 40.72 0.07
N VAL A 331 11.85 40.26 0.72
CA VAL A 331 11.77 39.45 1.94
C VAL A 331 11.71 40.31 3.20
N SER A 332 12.27 41.52 3.14
CA SER A 332 12.27 42.49 4.23
C SER A 332 12.49 43.90 3.67
N TYR A 333 12.36 44.93 4.51
CA TYR A 333 12.68 46.32 4.16
C TYR A 333 13.76 46.83 5.11
N VAL A 334 14.86 47.35 4.55
CA VAL A 334 16.03 47.87 5.31
C VAL A 334 15.67 49.11 6.13
N SER A 335 14.74 49.90 5.64
CA SER A 335 14.30 51.12 6.31
C SER A 335 12.82 51.37 6.05
N ARG A 336 12.27 52.29 6.84
CA ARG A 336 10.90 52.76 6.73
C ARG A 336 10.86 54.25 6.46
N ARG A 337 9.83 54.70 5.76
CA ARG A 337 9.52 56.12 5.53
C ARG A 337 8.11 56.41 6.02
N LYS A 338 7.80 57.69 6.24
CA LYS A 338 6.44 58.15 6.52
C LYS A 338 5.48 57.66 5.45
N PHE A 339 4.33 57.15 5.88
CA PHE A 339 3.21 56.72 5.05
C PHE A 339 2.61 57.93 4.31
N ASP A 340 2.41 57.79 3.01
CA ASP A 340 1.81 58.77 2.11
C ASP A 340 0.46 58.25 1.63
N ILE A 341 -0.62 58.91 2.06
CA ILE A 341 -2.00 58.45 1.84
C ILE A 341 -2.40 58.38 0.37
N GLU A 342 -1.74 59.16 -0.50
CA GLU A 342 -2.05 59.17 -1.93
C GLU A 342 -1.30 58.08 -2.71
N LYS A 343 -0.22 57.53 -2.15
CA LYS A 343 0.71 56.64 -2.87
C LYS A 343 0.83 55.25 -2.26
N ASP A 344 0.54 55.09 -0.98
CA ASP A 344 0.81 53.87 -0.24
C ASP A 344 -0.47 53.06 0.01
N ASN A 345 -0.36 51.74 -0.09
CA ASN A 345 -1.43 50.83 0.30
C ASN A 345 -1.51 50.76 1.84
N VAL A 346 -2.68 51.07 2.39
CA VAL A 346 -3.00 51.04 3.82
C VAL A 346 -2.67 49.68 4.48
N GLU A 347 -2.80 48.57 3.76
CA GLU A 347 -2.46 47.22 4.29
C GLU A 347 -0.97 47.06 4.64
N LYS A 348 -0.11 47.83 3.96
CA LYS A 348 1.35 47.81 4.17
C LYS A 348 1.80 48.80 5.25
N MET A 349 0.88 49.58 5.81
CA MET A 349 1.15 50.56 6.86
C MET A 349 1.50 49.87 8.17
N ARG A 350 2.46 50.43 8.91
CA ARG A 350 2.82 50.02 10.26
C ARG A 350 3.02 51.25 11.13
N ILE A 351 2.72 51.14 12.41
CA ILE A 351 3.07 52.17 13.39
C ILE A 351 4.56 52.05 13.71
N GLY A 352 5.26 53.17 13.73
CA GLY A 352 6.68 53.26 14.07
C GLY A 352 7.01 54.56 14.78
N ILE A 353 8.28 54.72 15.11
CA ILE A 353 8.80 55.93 15.77
C ILE A 353 9.79 56.59 14.79
N ASN A 354 9.69 57.90 14.60
CA ASN A 354 10.63 58.64 13.77
C ASN A 354 11.91 59.03 14.52
N SER A 355 12.87 59.65 13.83
CA SER A 355 14.14 60.07 14.43
C SER A 355 13.98 61.01 15.64
N PRO A 356 12.96 61.91 15.69
CA PRO A 356 12.63 62.66 16.90
C PRO A 356 11.94 61.90 18.04
N GLY A 357 11.66 60.60 17.92
CA GLY A 357 10.97 59.84 18.96
C GLY A 357 9.44 59.95 18.92
N LYS A 358 8.83 60.53 17.87
CA LYS A 358 7.38 60.65 17.74
C LYS A 358 6.79 59.45 17.00
N LEU A 359 5.61 59.03 17.46
CA LEU A 359 4.85 57.96 16.84
C LEU A 359 4.29 58.44 15.48
N GLU A 360 4.51 57.66 14.43
CA GLU A 360 4.02 57.95 13.08
C GLU A 360 3.66 56.67 12.31
N MET A 361 2.84 56.82 11.28
CA MET A 361 2.56 55.75 10.32
C MET A 361 3.69 55.67 9.30
N GLN A 362 4.21 54.47 9.09
CA GLN A 362 5.35 54.21 8.23
C GLN A 362 5.11 53.05 7.26
N VAL A 363 5.81 53.06 6.14
CA VAL A 363 5.86 51.99 5.13
C VAL A 363 7.33 51.68 4.78
N GLY A 364 7.61 50.46 4.34
CA GLY A 364 8.97 50.06 3.92
C GLY A 364 9.47 50.86 2.71
N LYS A 365 10.70 51.39 2.78
CA LYS A 365 11.29 52.23 1.72
C LYS A 365 12.22 51.46 0.79
N TYR A 366 13.14 50.66 1.35
CA TYR A 366 14.16 49.94 0.58
C TYR A 366 13.98 48.43 0.79
N PRO A 367 13.34 47.72 -0.16
CA PRO A 367 13.17 46.28 -0.03
C PRO A 367 14.51 45.55 -0.20
N LEU A 368 14.82 44.65 0.74
CA LEU A 368 15.77 43.57 0.52
C LEU A 368 15.09 42.54 -0.38
N LYS A 369 15.52 42.50 -1.63
CA LYS A 369 15.02 41.55 -2.62
C LYS A 369 15.91 40.31 -2.60
N VAL A 370 15.29 39.13 -2.58
CA VAL A 370 15.97 37.87 -2.81
C VAL A 370 15.43 37.29 -4.10
N ARG A 371 16.33 36.78 -4.95
CA ARG A 371 15.95 36.00 -6.11
C ARG A 371 15.48 34.64 -5.65
N SER A 372 14.24 34.32 -5.96
CA SER A 372 13.68 33.01 -5.64
C SER A 372 13.23 32.36 -6.94
N ARG A 373 13.72 31.14 -7.13
CA ARG A 373 13.31 30.28 -8.24
C ARG A 373 12.08 29.51 -7.79
N TYR A 374 10.98 29.66 -8.51
CA TYR A 374 9.79 28.86 -8.30
C TYR A 374 9.48 28.10 -9.57
N GLN A 375 9.04 26.85 -9.42
CA GLN A 375 8.43 26.13 -10.53
C GLN A 375 7.10 26.80 -10.83
N ILE A 376 6.90 27.23 -12.08
CA ILE A 376 5.55 27.61 -12.48
C ILE A 376 4.75 26.31 -12.58
N SER A 377 3.77 26.13 -11.71
CA SER A 377 2.63 25.30 -12.08
C SER A 377 1.74 26.18 -12.93
N ALA A 378 1.56 25.84 -14.21
CA ALA A 378 0.57 26.51 -15.03
C ALA A 378 -0.79 26.31 -14.34
N GLY A 379 -1.33 27.37 -13.74
CA GLY A 379 -2.72 27.37 -13.32
C GLY A 379 -3.58 27.14 -14.55
N ASN A 380 -4.52 26.21 -14.47
CA ASN A 380 -5.35 25.69 -15.57
C ASN A 380 -4.64 24.66 -16.48
N PHE A 381 -4.13 23.58 -15.90
CA PHE A 381 -3.91 22.37 -16.69
C PHE A 381 -5.27 21.88 -17.22
N PRO A 382 -5.37 21.48 -18.51
CA PRO A 382 -6.61 20.94 -19.07
C PRO A 382 -7.09 19.72 -18.28
N GLU A 383 -8.38 19.39 -18.36
CA GLU A 383 -8.85 18.09 -17.88
C GLU A 383 -8.10 16.99 -18.63
N ILE A 384 -7.49 16.07 -17.88
CA ILE A 384 -6.62 15.03 -18.42
C ILE A 384 -7.49 13.79 -18.64
N ARG A 385 -7.72 13.40 -19.88
CA ARG A 385 -8.53 12.24 -20.22
C ARG A 385 -7.62 11.26 -20.96
N VAL A 386 -7.04 10.32 -20.24
CA VAL A 386 -6.21 9.28 -20.85
C VAL A 386 -7.16 8.36 -21.61
N GLY A 387 -7.43 8.70 -22.86
CA GLY A 387 -8.72 8.51 -23.49
C GLY A 387 -9.22 7.08 -23.56
N LEU A 388 -8.57 6.24 -24.35
CA LEU A 388 -9.06 4.91 -24.69
C LEU A 388 -7.89 3.98 -25.04
N VAL A 389 -7.87 2.79 -24.43
CA VAL A 389 -6.91 1.72 -24.72
C VAL A 389 -7.61 0.59 -25.46
N ASP A 390 -7.02 0.16 -26.57
CA ASP A 390 -7.51 -0.97 -27.35
C ASP A 390 -7.39 -2.26 -26.53
N CYS A 391 -8.50 -2.98 -26.42
CA CYS A 391 -8.61 -4.26 -25.74
C CYS A 391 -9.06 -5.34 -26.71
N SER A 392 -8.76 -5.22 -28.00
CA SER A 392 -9.11 -6.19 -29.02
C SER A 392 -8.17 -7.39 -29.05
N GLY A 393 -8.59 -8.47 -29.71
CA GLY A 393 -7.80 -9.70 -29.80
C GLY A 393 -6.41 -9.52 -30.42
N SER A 394 -6.19 -8.50 -31.25
CA SER A 394 -4.90 -8.20 -31.89
C SER A 394 -3.85 -7.72 -30.90
N THR A 395 -4.25 -6.94 -29.89
CA THR A 395 -3.38 -6.40 -28.83
C THR A 395 -2.81 -7.49 -27.91
N ARG A 396 -3.42 -8.69 -27.89
CA ARG A 396 -2.89 -9.84 -27.15
C ARG A 396 -1.61 -10.41 -27.76
N ARG A 397 -1.31 -10.10 -29.03
CA ARG A 397 -0.15 -10.63 -29.74
C ARG A 397 1.15 -10.09 -29.14
N GLU A 398 2.18 -10.93 -29.21
CA GLU A 398 3.52 -10.59 -28.75
C GLU A 398 4.20 -9.58 -29.68
N ILE A 399 4.75 -8.52 -29.10
CA ILE A 399 5.67 -7.63 -29.79
C ILE A 399 6.93 -8.45 -30.14
N ASN A 400 7.28 -8.48 -31.42
CA ASN A 400 8.43 -9.22 -31.96
C ASN A 400 8.38 -10.76 -31.78
N GLY A 401 7.21 -11.33 -31.51
CA GLY A 401 7.02 -12.80 -31.44
C GLY A 401 7.73 -13.50 -30.27
N LYS A 402 8.33 -12.75 -29.34
CA LYS A 402 8.94 -13.31 -28.12
C LYS A 402 7.84 -13.64 -27.12
N LYS A 403 7.83 -14.87 -26.60
CA LYS A 403 6.86 -15.27 -25.58
C LYS A 403 7.19 -14.62 -24.23
N GLY A 404 6.21 -13.92 -23.68
CA GLY A 404 6.33 -13.26 -22.37
C GLY A 404 5.81 -14.10 -21.22
N LYS A 405 5.92 -13.53 -20.02
CA LYS A 405 5.28 -14.00 -18.80
C LYS A 405 3.81 -13.60 -18.82
N ILE A 406 2.91 -14.55 -18.60
CA ILE A 406 1.47 -14.29 -18.49
C ILE A 406 1.20 -13.41 -17.27
N MET A 407 0.61 -12.23 -17.48
CA MET A 407 0.42 -11.22 -16.45
C MET A 407 -0.80 -11.45 -15.58
N ASN A 408 -1.79 -12.19 -16.07
CA ASN A 408 -3.07 -12.43 -15.40
C ASN A 408 -3.45 -13.91 -15.46
N SER A 409 -2.58 -14.78 -14.94
CA SER A 409 -2.70 -16.25 -14.99
C SER A 409 -4.02 -16.81 -14.43
N TRP A 410 -4.70 -16.06 -13.57
CA TRP A 410 -6.02 -16.40 -13.00
C TRP A 410 -7.21 -16.16 -13.95
N ALA A 411 -7.03 -15.40 -15.03
CA ALA A 411 -8.08 -15.15 -16.00
C ALA A 411 -8.30 -16.35 -16.94
N GLN A 412 -9.44 -16.37 -17.64
CA GLN A 412 -9.67 -17.35 -18.72
C GLN A 412 -8.60 -17.21 -19.81
N LYS A 413 -8.17 -18.30 -20.43
CA LYS A 413 -7.06 -18.30 -21.40
C LYS A 413 -7.20 -17.30 -22.55
N ASN A 414 -8.42 -17.06 -23.02
CA ASN A 414 -8.71 -16.06 -24.06
C ASN A 414 -8.59 -14.61 -23.56
N MET A 415 -8.64 -14.40 -22.25
CA MET A 415 -8.54 -13.12 -21.56
C MET A 415 -7.12 -12.86 -21.01
N GLN A 416 -6.18 -13.79 -21.23
CA GLN A 416 -4.82 -13.69 -20.73
C GLN A 416 -3.93 -12.86 -21.66
N TRP A 417 -3.03 -12.05 -21.09
CA TRP A 417 -1.98 -11.37 -21.85
C TRP A 417 -0.62 -11.55 -21.19
N THR A 418 0.44 -11.20 -21.92
CA THR A 418 1.83 -11.39 -21.49
C THR A 418 2.56 -10.05 -21.35
N ASP A 419 3.67 -10.04 -20.62
CA ASP A 419 4.54 -8.85 -20.49
C ASP A 419 5.35 -8.48 -21.75
N SER A 420 5.12 -9.18 -22.85
CA SER A 420 5.62 -8.80 -24.18
C SER A 420 4.49 -8.56 -25.18
N SER A 421 3.22 -8.60 -24.75
CA SER A 421 2.09 -8.28 -25.61
C SER A 421 2.01 -6.78 -25.93
N ILE A 422 1.38 -6.44 -27.05
CA ILE A 422 1.02 -5.06 -27.41
C ILE A 422 0.21 -4.42 -26.28
N PHE A 423 -0.76 -5.14 -25.73
CA PHE A 423 -1.60 -4.65 -24.64
C PHE A 423 -0.78 -4.30 -23.39
N HIS A 424 0.24 -5.08 -23.06
CA HIS A 424 1.16 -4.73 -21.95
C HIS A 424 1.89 -3.41 -22.22
N TYR A 425 2.27 -3.16 -23.46
CA TYR A 425 2.91 -1.90 -23.86
C TYR A 425 1.97 -0.70 -23.75
N GLU A 426 0.72 -0.85 -24.18
CA GLU A 426 -0.32 0.17 -24.04
C GLU A 426 -0.62 0.48 -22.57
N LEU A 427 -0.73 -0.56 -21.73
CA LEU A 427 -0.87 -0.38 -20.28
C LEU A 427 0.32 0.37 -19.67
N LYS A 428 1.55 0.02 -20.04
CA LYS A 428 2.74 0.75 -19.56
C LYS A 428 2.68 2.23 -19.95
N ASN A 429 2.23 2.56 -21.17
CA ASN A 429 2.06 3.94 -21.59
C ASN A 429 0.94 4.65 -20.81
N ALA A 430 -0.22 4.02 -20.64
CA ALA A 430 -1.33 4.59 -19.87
C ALA A 430 -0.93 4.87 -18.41
N PHE A 431 -0.31 3.90 -17.73
CA PHE A 431 0.18 4.08 -16.36
C PHE A 431 1.37 5.04 -16.27
N GLY A 432 2.23 5.08 -17.29
CA GLY A 432 3.31 6.06 -17.43
C GLY A 432 2.78 7.49 -17.53
N LEU A 433 1.71 7.71 -18.30
CA LEU A 433 1.02 9.00 -18.36
C LEU A 433 0.43 9.39 -16.99
N PHE A 434 -0.22 8.45 -16.28
CA PHE A 434 -0.70 8.73 -14.93
C PHE A 434 0.44 9.15 -13.99
N GLU A 435 1.58 8.46 -14.03
CA GLU A 435 2.75 8.81 -13.23
C GLU A 435 3.37 10.15 -13.64
N LEU A 436 3.40 10.49 -14.94
CA LEU A 436 3.83 11.80 -15.45
C LEU A 436 3.01 12.92 -14.82
N PHE A 437 1.68 12.81 -14.91
CA PHE A 437 0.75 13.80 -14.35
C PHE A 437 0.80 13.83 -12.82
N ARG A 438 1.03 12.69 -12.17
CA ARG A 438 1.25 12.62 -10.71
C ARG A 438 2.49 13.42 -10.32
N ARG A 439 3.61 13.24 -11.01
CA ARG A 439 4.87 13.99 -10.77
C ARG A 439 4.73 15.49 -11.05
N LYS A 440 3.86 15.87 -11.99
CA LYS A 440 3.53 17.27 -12.27
C LYS A 440 2.53 17.89 -11.28
N GLY A 441 1.94 17.08 -10.39
CA GLY A 441 0.91 17.53 -9.45
C GLY A 441 -0.41 17.89 -10.12
N THR A 442 -0.66 17.39 -11.34
CA THR A 442 -1.85 17.68 -12.14
C THR A 442 -2.85 16.53 -12.17
N LEU A 443 -2.41 15.32 -11.82
CA LEU A 443 -3.29 14.15 -11.67
C LEU A 443 -4.23 14.36 -10.47
N ARG A 444 -5.53 14.50 -10.73
CA ARG A 444 -6.57 14.49 -9.69
C ARG A 444 -7.50 13.30 -9.91
N ARG A 445 -8.05 12.76 -8.83
CA ARG A 445 -8.97 11.64 -8.92
C ARG A 445 -10.19 11.97 -9.79
N SER A 446 -10.75 13.17 -9.65
CA SER A 446 -11.99 13.60 -10.31
C SER A 446 -11.82 14.08 -11.75
N ASN A 447 -10.60 14.35 -12.21
CA ASN A 447 -10.34 14.89 -13.54
C ASN A 447 -9.62 13.91 -14.46
N THR A 448 -9.41 12.67 -14.02
CA THR A 448 -8.77 11.62 -14.81
C THR A 448 -9.79 10.56 -15.16
N ARG A 449 -9.96 10.34 -16.46
CA ARG A 449 -10.79 9.27 -17.00
C ARG A 449 -9.98 8.49 -18.02
N ALA A 450 -10.06 7.17 -17.94
CA ALA A 450 -9.59 6.29 -18.98
C ALA A 450 -10.61 5.20 -19.25
N GLY A 451 -10.65 4.79 -20.51
CA GLY A 451 -11.51 3.72 -20.96
C GLY A 451 -10.76 2.66 -21.73
N VAL A 452 -11.52 1.63 -22.08
CA VAL A 452 -11.11 0.56 -22.96
C VAL A 452 -12.14 0.44 -24.07
N PHE A 453 -11.71 0.04 -25.26
CA PHE A 453 -12.62 -0.26 -26.36
C PHE A 453 -12.33 -1.63 -26.96
N SER A 454 -13.39 -2.32 -27.36
CA SER A 454 -13.37 -3.68 -27.89
C SER A 454 -14.67 -3.93 -28.65
N ASP A 455 -15.42 -5.02 -28.42
CA ASP A 455 -16.83 -5.08 -28.89
C ASP A 455 -17.71 -4.01 -28.24
N GLU A 456 -17.38 -3.64 -27.00
CA GLU A 456 -18.02 -2.54 -26.27
C GLU A 456 -16.93 -1.60 -25.76
N SER A 457 -17.26 -0.31 -25.75
CA SER A 457 -16.45 0.75 -25.16
C SER A 457 -16.92 1.07 -23.75
N ARG A 458 -15.99 1.17 -22.81
CA ARG A 458 -16.27 1.47 -21.41
C ARG A 458 -15.35 2.58 -20.94
N MET A 459 -15.87 3.49 -20.12
CA MET A 459 -15.11 4.59 -19.51
C MET A 459 -15.18 4.52 -17.99
N GLY A 460 -14.05 4.70 -17.32
CA GLY A 460 -14.01 4.93 -15.88
C GLY A 460 -14.39 6.37 -15.53
N ILE A 461 -15.19 6.57 -14.49
CA ILE A 461 -15.64 7.91 -14.08
C ILE A 461 -14.56 8.71 -13.33
N ASP A 462 -13.63 8.00 -12.70
CA ASP A 462 -12.52 8.55 -11.92
C ASP A 462 -11.23 7.74 -12.11
N LEU A 463 -10.12 8.21 -11.54
CA LEU A 463 -8.82 7.52 -11.64
C LEU A 463 -8.86 6.07 -11.13
N SER A 464 -9.58 5.80 -10.03
CA SER A 464 -9.62 4.47 -9.42
C SER A 464 -10.38 3.48 -10.29
N GLU A 465 -11.50 3.91 -10.87
CA GLU A 465 -12.25 3.09 -11.81
C GLU A 465 -11.50 2.92 -13.12
N SER A 466 -10.83 3.96 -13.60
CA SER A 466 -9.98 3.94 -14.79
C SER A 466 -8.83 2.93 -14.64
N GLU A 467 -8.08 3.00 -13.54
CA GLU A 467 -7.00 2.07 -13.23
C GLU A 467 -7.50 0.62 -13.16
N ARG A 468 -8.69 0.38 -12.60
CA ARG A 468 -9.29 -0.96 -12.53
C ARG A 468 -9.77 -1.45 -13.90
N LEU A 469 -10.41 -0.57 -14.68
CA LEU A 469 -10.99 -0.90 -15.97
C LEU A 469 -9.91 -1.29 -16.99
N LEU A 470 -8.78 -0.57 -17.00
CA LEU A 470 -7.63 -0.88 -17.84
C LEU A 470 -7.06 -2.28 -17.58
N LEU A 471 -7.22 -2.82 -16.36
CA LEU A 471 -6.72 -4.16 -16.02
C LEU A 471 -7.74 -5.28 -16.30
N GLN A 472 -8.87 -4.96 -16.96
CA GLN A 472 -9.95 -5.89 -17.28
C GLN A 472 -10.28 -5.89 -18.78
N PRO A 473 -9.33 -6.28 -19.65
CA PRO A 473 -9.54 -6.35 -21.10
C PRO A 473 -10.55 -7.44 -21.46
N SER A 474 -11.20 -7.31 -22.62
CA SER A 474 -12.14 -8.29 -23.19
C SER A 474 -11.57 -9.11 -24.35
N PHE A 475 -10.52 -8.64 -25.02
CA PHE A 475 -9.84 -9.27 -26.16
C PHE A 475 -10.79 -9.79 -27.25
N SER A 476 -11.73 -8.95 -27.67
CA SER A 476 -12.71 -9.25 -28.73
C SER A 476 -12.50 -8.36 -29.97
N GLY A 477 -13.53 -7.77 -30.57
CA GLY A 477 -13.43 -6.87 -31.72
C GLY A 477 -12.85 -5.49 -31.39
N THR A 478 -12.87 -4.59 -32.38
CA THR A 478 -12.33 -3.21 -32.32
C THR A 478 -13.42 -2.17 -32.64
N GLN A 479 -14.50 -2.15 -31.87
CA GLN A 479 -15.61 -1.21 -31.99
C GLN A 479 -15.48 -0.04 -31.02
N LEU A 480 -15.87 1.13 -31.49
CA LEU A 480 -15.92 2.35 -30.69
C LEU A 480 -17.36 2.85 -30.60
N ASP A 481 -17.84 3.14 -29.39
CA ASP A 481 -19.22 3.59 -29.18
C ASP A 481 -19.33 5.11 -29.19
N LYS A 482 -20.38 5.63 -29.83
CA LYS A 482 -20.66 7.07 -29.90
C LYS A 482 -20.76 7.70 -28.51
N GLU A 483 -21.43 7.03 -27.57
CA GLU A 483 -21.61 7.48 -26.20
C GLU A 483 -20.26 7.62 -25.49
N THR A 484 -19.35 6.68 -25.72
CA THR A 484 -17.99 6.74 -25.19
C THR A 484 -17.18 7.87 -25.81
N ILE A 485 -17.34 8.16 -27.11
CA ILE A 485 -16.74 9.35 -27.75
C ILE A 485 -17.27 10.64 -27.10
N ASP A 486 -18.59 10.73 -26.90
CA ASP A 486 -19.21 11.88 -26.24
C ASP A 486 -18.68 12.07 -24.81
N GLU A 487 -18.57 10.97 -24.06
CA GLU A 487 -18.02 10.98 -22.71
C GLU A 487 -16.55 11.34 -22.70
N LEU A 488 -15.77 10.88 -23.66
CA LEU A 488 -14.33 11.14 -23.80
C LEU A 488 -14.08 12.64 -24.03
N PHE A 489 -14.85 13.27 -24.90
CA PHE A 489 -14.70 14.69 -25.27
C PHE A 489 -15.57 15.65 -24.46
N GLN A 490 -16.26 15.18 -23.42
CA GLN A 490 -16.97 16.07 -22.49
C GLN A 490 -16.00 17.13 -21.92
N GLY A 491 -16.44 18.37 -21.71
CA GLY A 491 -15.57 19.44 -21.18
C GLY A 491 -14.95 20.33 -22.26
N ARG A 492 -13.86 21.04 -21.93
CA ARG A 492 -13.17 21.96 -22.85
C ARG A 492 -11.66 21.77 -22.76
N ASN A 493 -10.97 21.87 -23.90
CA ASN A 493 -9.51 21.77 -24.03
C ASN A 493 -8.91 20.48 -23.44
N CYS A 494 -9.66 19.38 -23.41
CA CYS A 494 -9.18 18.12 -22.84
C CYS A 494 -7.94 17.60 -23.56
N LEU A 495 -7.05 16.98 -22.80
CA LEU A 495 -5.93 16.21 -23.34
C LEU A 495 -6.36 14.75 -23.47
N VAL A 496 -6.38 14.23 -24.70
CA VAL A 496 -6.91 12.91 -25.06
C VAL A 496 -5.84 12.04 -25.69
N TYR A 497 -5.72 10.81 -25.21
CA TYR A 497 -4.84 9.77 -25.74
C TYR A 497 -5.66 8.57 -26.19
N LEU A 498 -5.52 8.17 -27.45
CA LEU A 498 -6.06 6.91 -27.97
C LEU A 498 -4.88 5.99 -28.29
N MET A 499 -4.91 4.75 -27.80
CA MET A 499 -3.84 3.75 -27.99
C MET A 499 -4.41 2.52 -28.67
N SER A 500 -3.81 2.06 -29.77
CA SER A 500 -4.26 0.89 -30.54
C SER A 500 -3.16 0.33 -31.47
N ASP A 501 -3.26 -0.96 -31.81
CA ASP A 501 -2.48 -1.58 -32.89
C ASP A 501 -3.22 -1.70 -34.22
N GLY A 502 -4.50 -1.32 -34.25
CA GLY A 502 -5.47 -1.86 -35.19
C GLY A 502 -6.37 -0.83 -35.86
N GLU A 503 -7.23 -1.33 -36.73
CA GLU A 503 -8.30 -0.53 -37.31
C GLU A 503 -9.54 -0.59 -36.43
N ILE A 504 -10.22 0.55 -36.30
CA ILE A 504 -11.55 0.62 -35.68
C ILE A 504 -12.54 0.01 -36.68
N ALA A 505 -13.08 -1.17 -36.38
CA ALA A 505 -13.90 -1.96 -37.29
C ALA A 505 -15.18 -1.24 -37.73
N ASN A 506 -15.77 -0.44 -36.82
CA ASN A 506 -16.99 0.33 -37.07
C ASN A 506 -16.70 1.79 -37.48
N LYS A 507 -15.49 2.12 -37.96
CA LYS A 507 -15.10 3.48 -38.38
C LYS A 507 -16.04 4.10 -39.42
N ASP A 508 -16.57 3.25 -40.31
CA ASP A 508 -17.47 3.63 -41.40
C ASP A 508 -18.97 3.57 -41.04
N ASP A 509 -19.31 3.13 -39.83
CA ASP A 509 -20.70 3.05 -39.39
C ASP A 509 -21.30 4.45 -39.25
N TRP A 510 -22.58 4.57 -39.59
CA TRP A 510 -23.30 5.83 -39.51
C TRP A 510 -23.81 6.06 -38.09
N VAL A 511 -23.44 7.21 -37.52
CA VAL A 511 -23.97 7.70 -36.25
C VAL A 511 -24.82 8.95 -36.45
N THR A 512 -25.83 9.11 -35.60
CA THR A 512 -26.70 10.28 -35.60
C THR A 512 -26.12 11.36 -34.69
N GLU A 513 -25.90 12.55 -35.24
CA GLU A 513 -25.52 13.76 -34.53
C GLU A 513 -26.68 14.76 -34.54
N TYR A 514 -26.92 15.39 -33.40
CA TYR A 514 -27.87 16.50 -33.28
C TYR A 514 -27.10 17.81 -33.14
N ARG A 515 -27.18 18.67 -34.17
CA ARG A 515 -26.59 20.02 -34.14
C ARG A 515 -27.66 21.08 -33.96
N LYS A 516 -27.32 22.14 -33.22
CA LYS A 516 -28.18 23.32 -33.10
C LYS A 516 -27.70 24.38 -34.07
N ASP A 517 -28.44 24.61 -35.14
CA ASP A 517 -28.19 25.66 -36.12
C ASP A 517 -29.35 26.64 -36.12
N SER A 518 -29.05 27.93 -35.87
CA SER A 518 -30.03 29.02 -35.94
C SER A 518 -31.29 28.78 -35.09
N GLY A 519 -31.12 28.08 -33.95
CA GLY A 519 -32.20 27.75 -33.01
C GLY A 519 -32.98 26.47 -33.35
N ARG A 520 -32.71 25.80 -34.47
CA ARG A 520 -33.33 24.50 -34.84
C ARG A 520 -32.38 23.35 -34.52
N ILE A 521 -32.94 22.21 -34.09
CA ILE A 521 -32.21 20.95 -33.95
C ILE A 521 -32.23 20.27 -35.32
N ILE A 522 -31.05 20.09 -35.90
CA ILE A 522 -30.86 19.38 -37.16
C ILE A 522 -30.28 18.01 -36.81
N GLU A 523 -30.92 16.97 -37.33
CA GLU A 523 -30.41 15.60 -37.30
C GLU A 523 -29.52 15.37 -38.52
N GLN A 524 -28.28 14.95 -38.32
CA GLN A 524 -27.33 14.62 -39.37
C GLN A 524 -26.75 13.24 -39.13
N LYS A 525 -26.59 12.46 -40.21
CA LYS A 525 -25.80 11.21 -40.17
C LYS A 525 -24.38 11.49 -40.60
N VAL A 526 -23.42 11.04 -39.80
CA VAL A 526 -21.98 11.15 -40.08
C VAL A 526 -21.32 9.81 -39.80
N LYS A 527 -20.21 9.49 -40.45
CA LYS A 527 -19.44 8.29 -40.11
C LYS A 527 -18.86 8.42 -38.71
N LEU A 528 -18.71 7.32 -37.99
CA LEU A 528 -18.18 7.30 -36.64
C LEU A 528 -16.78 7.94 -36.55
N ILE A 529 -15.89 7.65 -37.50
CA ILE A 529 -14.54 8.23 -37.50
C ILE A 529 -14.55 9.74 -37.78
N ASP A 530 -15.48 10.21 -38.62
CA ASP A 530 -15.70 11.64 -38.84
C ASP A 530 -16.28 12.30 -37.59
N TYR A 531 -17.17 11.62 -36.88
CA TYR A 531 -17.71 12.06 -35.60
C TYR A 531 -16.60 12.25 -34.56
N PHE A 532 -15.70 11.27 -34.46
CA PHE A 532 -14.53 11.36 -33.58
C PHE A 532 -13.66 12.57 -33.91
N VAL A 533 -13.32 12.77 -35.19
CA VAL A 533 -12.51 13.92 -35.66
C VAL A 533 -13.19 15.25 -35.33
N GLN A 534 -14.51 15.35 -35.52
CA GLN A 534 -15.27 16.55 -35.18
C GLN A 534 -15.26 16.82 -33.66
N LYS A 535 -15.35 15.78 -32.83
CA LYS A 535 -15.29 15.90 -31.37
C LYS A 535 -13.88 16.21 -30.86
N ALA A 536 -12.85 15.84 -31.62
CA ALA A 536 -11.47 16.20 -31.34
C ALA A 536 -11.18 17.70 -31.56
N GLU A 537 -12.01 18.42 -32.33
CA GLU A 537 -11.84 19.86 -32.56
C GLU A 537 -11.88 20.64 -31.23
N GLY A 538 -10.83 21.42 -30.96
CA GLY A 538 -10.70 22.17 -29.70
C GLY A 538 -10.13 21.37 -28.53
N HIS A 539 -9.67 20.14 -28.75
CA HIS A 539 -8.99 19.29 -27.78
C HIS A 539 -7.56 18.97 -28.23
N HIS A 540 -6.69 18.56 -27.29
CA HIS A 540 -5.35 18.08 -27.61
C HIS A 540 -5.39 16.56 -27.73
N VAL A 541 -5.46 16.05 -28.97
CA VAL A 541 -5.67 14.62 -29.23
C VAL A 541 -4.43 13.98 -29.82
N PHE A 542 -4.03 12.85 -29.23
CA PHE A 542 -2.93 12.01 -29.68
C PHE A 542 -3.40 10.59 -29.95
N TYR A 543 -2.94 10.02 -31.06
CA TYR A 543 -3.11 8.62 -31.38
C TYR A 543 -1.76 7.91 -31.32
N LEU A 544 -1.58 7.04 -30.32
CA LEU A 544 -0.41 6.17 -30.20
C LEU A 544 -0.71 4.87 -30.95
N HIS A 545 -0.07 4.70 -32.10
CA HIS A 545 -0.22 3.54 -32.96
C HIS A 545 0.93 2.56 -32.72
N VAL A 546 0.62 1.34 -32.29
CA VAL A 546 1.62 0.29 -32.09
C VAL A 546 1.68 -0.61 -33.33
N GLY A 547 2.78 -0.52 -34.09
CA GLY A 547 3.02 -1.29 -35.30
C GLY A 547 3.00 -0.47 -36.59
N GLU A 548 2.77 -1.14 -37.72
CA GLU A 548 2.80 -0.52 -39.04
C GLU A 548 1.56 0.36 -39.29
N PRO A 549 1.71 1.51 -39.97
CA PRO A 549 0.57 2.38 -40.31
C PRO A 549 -0.55 1.62 -41.04
N ASN A 550 -1.79 1.88 -40.62
CA ASN A 550 -3.01 1.35 -41.23
C ASN A 550 -3.96 2.46 -41.71
N GLU A 551 -5.10 2.10 -42.30
CA GLU A 551 -6.06 3.07 -42.84
C GLU A 551 -6.57 4.04 -41.76
N THR A 552 -6.84 3.56 -40.54
CA THR A 552 -7.32 4.40 -39.44
C THR A 552 -6.25 5.41 -39.02
N SER A 553 -5.01 4.97 -38.83
CA SER A 553 -3.89 5.85 -38.45
C SER A 553 -3.62 6.91 -39.53
N ASN A 554 -3.58 6.52 -40.80
CA ASN A 554 -3.36 7.44 -41.92
C ASN A 554 -4.51 8.43 -42.05
N TYR A 555 -5.75 7.98 -41.83
CA TYR A 555 -6.92 8.84 -41.84
C TYR A 555 -6.84 9.91 -40.75
N LEU A 556 -6.58 9.52 -39.50
CA LEU A 556 -6.45 10.45 -38.37
C LEU A 556 -5.32 11.48 -38.61
N ASP A 557 -4.16 11.04 -39.09
CA ASP A 557 -3.03 11.92 -39.42
C ASP A 557 -3.39 12.92 -40.53
N SER A 558 -4.05 12.45 -41.60
CA SER A 558 -4.51 13.30 -42.71
C SER A 558 -5.54 14.37 -42.29
N ARG A 559 -6.24 14.12 -41.18
CA ARG A 559 -7.22 15.04 -40.57
C ARG A 559 -6.60 15.96 -39.52
N GLY A 560 -5.29 15.91 -39.31
CA GLY A 560 -4.56 16.77 -38.38
C GLY A 560 -4.53 16.27 -36.93
N ILE A 561 -4.96 15.03 -36.66
CA ILE A 561 -4.76 14.40 -35.36
C ILE A 561 -3.35 13.85 -35.31
N LYS A 562 -2.60 14.17 -34.24
CA LYS A 562 -1.20 13.75 -34.14
C LYS A 562 -1.12 12.25 -33.93
N VAL A 563 -0.62 11.54 -34.95
CA VAL A 563 -0.29 10.12 -34.86
C VAL A 563 1.19 9.95 -34.48
N VAL A 564 1.44 9.06 -33.53
CA VAL A 564 2.78 8.63 -33.16
C VAL A 564 2.86 7.12 -33.33
N TYR A 565 3.76 6.72 -34.21
CA TYR A 565 4.06 5.32 -34.49
C TYR A 565 5.13 4.80 -33.55
N ASP A 566 4.88 3.63 -32.97
CA ASP A 566 5.80 2.92 -32.10
C ASP A 566 5.87 1.45 -32.52
N ASP A 567 7.08 0.90 -32.63
CA ASP A 567 7.29 -0.50 -32.98
C ASP A 567 7.24 -1.44 -31.75
N GLY A 568 7.01 -0.87 -30.56
CA GLY A 568 6.99 -1.59 -29.29
C GLY A 568 8.38 -2.06 -28.82
N THR A 569 9.45 -1.77 -29.57
CA THR A 569 10.82 -2.15 -29.19
C THR A 569 11.37 -1.22 -28.12
N ASN A 570 10.87 0.01 -28.04
CA ASN A 570 11.34 1.04 -27.12
C ASN A 570 10.58 1.02 -25.78
N SER A 571 10.62 -0.15 -25.11
CA SER A 571 9.87 -0.45 -23.88
C SER A 571 10.10 0.50 -22.68
N ASN A 572 11.08 1.40 -22.75
CA ASN A 572 11.46 2.32 -21.67
C ASN A 572 11.22 3.80 -21.99
N VAL A 573 10.65 4.11 -23.15
CA VAL A 573 10.35 5.48 -23.55
C VAL A 573 8.85 5.68 -23.47
N LEU A 574 8.40 6.37 -22.42
CA LEU A 574 7.14 7.10 -22.55
C LEU A 574 7.39 8.10 -23.68
N VAL A 575 6.65 8.01 -24.78
CA VAL A 575 6.61 9.16 -25.69
C VAL A 575 5.93 10.27 -24.88
N ASP A 576 6.74 11.19 -24.36
CA ASP A 576 6.24 12.40 -23.74
C ASP A 576 5.68 13.29 -24.85
N LEU A 577 4.47 12.92 -25.26
CA LEU A 577 3.65 13.62 -26.22
C LEU A 577 3.29 15.02 -25.74
N THR A 578 3.75 15.46 -24.53
CA THR A 578 3.65 16.83 -23.97
C THR A 578 4.87 17.74 -24.30
N ARG A 579 5.93 17.22 -24.96
CA ARG A 579 7.12 18.01 -25.33
C ARG A 579 6.90 18.96 -26.51
N LYS A 580 7.34 20.21 -26.38
CA LYS A 580 7.29 21.26 -27.44
C LYS A 580 7.78 20.80 -28.81
N GLU A 581 8.82 19.98 -28.85
CA GLU A 581 9.40 19.40 -30.08
C GLU A 581 8.38 18.53 -30.86
N ILE A 582 7.40 17.96 -30.15
CA ILE A 582 6.31 17.15 -30.68
C ILE A 582 5.06 18.01 -30.97
N TYR A 583 4.84 19.12 -30.25
CA TYR A 583 3.69 20.04 -30.48
C TYR A 583 3.87 21.03 -31.61
N GLY A 584 5.10 21.32 -32.06
CA GLY A 584 5.36 22.50 -32.87
C GLY A 584 5.00 23.80 -32.12
N GLU A 585 5.44 24.95 -32.64
CA GLU A 585 5.05 26.24 -32.07
C GLU A 585 3.54 26.45 -32.23
N ILE A 586 2.78 26.32 -31.14
CA ILE A 586 1.39 26.75 -31.07
C ILE A 586 1.38 28.28 -31.18
N LYS A 587 0.76 28.80 -32.25
CA LYS A 587 0.45 30.23 -32.41
C LYS A 587 -0.82 30.60 -31.65
#